data_AF-A0A9X3C2B6-F1
#
_entry.id   AF-A0A9X3C2B6-F1
#
_cell.length_a   1.000
_cell.length_b   1.000
_cell.length_c   1.000
_cell.angle_alpha   90.00
_cell.angle_beta   90.00
_cell.angle_gamma   90.00
#
_symmetry.space_group_name_H-M   'P 1'
#
loop_
_entity.id
_entity.type
_entity.pdbx_description
1 polymer ?
#
loop_
_entity_poly.entity_id
_entity_poly.type
_entity_poly.pdbx_seq_one_letter_code
_entity_poly.pdbx_strand_id
1 'polypeptide(L)'
;MELTRSSSQAPTVADDSAPVRDRAVDVARLAALVVVMFGHCALLLATIDTGGLRIGNLLGTLPVIQPVTWIVQVMPLFFLAGGAAGAYGWRPGTAWGTWLFTRSQRLCRPVFWYLAAWVLGLLVTRAVLGAESAADLGRESVALLWFLGVYLVVLAFVPMLTRLRTGGAVALVVVGLLAASAATDAVRIAVGTPEAGVANFVFVWLIPVVIGVAYARNLLNTWATLAAAVVAFAGAVLAVAVGPYEVSLVVTGVERLSNVSSPTLLLGLHCTWMSCLFVLVAGPIRRWAARPRVWRAVALGNGGTMTLYLWHIPAIAVATFALHAVGVDAFDVHAPGFWGRLALRAAVFAVVMTLAFLLLSPLEHRRLPWWDASARAGGTRSAAAGAFTCVAGVAVLLMAKYGLSGVQGWSALGGFLVAVTVARVCAVTSRSSTTSAVQGRSAA
;
A
#
# COMPACT_ATOMS: atom_id res chain seq x y z
N MET A 1 58.35 -20.18 10.62
CA MET A 1 57.41 -19.41 11.46
C MET A 1 56.29 -18.96 10.54
N GLU A 2 55.29 -19.82 10.38
CA GLU A 2 54.31 -19.79 9.29
C GLU A 2 52.89 -19.87 9.86
N LEU A 3 52.01 -19.06 9.28
CA LEU A 3 50.67 -18.70 9.73
C LEU A 3 49.67 -19.86 9.59
N THR A 4 49.11 -20.34 10.70
CA THR A 4 47.92 -21.21 10.70
C THR A 4 46.65 -20.38 10.49
N ARG A 5 46.03 -20.51 9.31
CA ARG A 5 44.69 -20.00 8.99
C ARG A 5 43.63 -20.71 9.84
N SER A 6 42.85 -19.93 10.57
CA SER A 6 41.61 -20.36 11.22
C SER A 6 40.55 -20.71 10.16
N SER A 7 39.95 -21.88 10.29
CA SER A 7 38.89 -22.44 9.45
C SER A 7 37.62 -21.58 9.47
N SER A 8 37.30 -20.93 8.35
CA SER A 8 35.95 -20.40 8.10
C SER A 8 35.04 -21.54 7.67
N GLN A 9 34.19 -22.04 8.57
CA GLN A 9 33.07 -22.89 8.18
C GLN A 9 32.10 -22.06 7.30
N ALA A 10 32.08 -22.37 6.01
CA ALA A 10 31.04 -21.95 5.11
C ALA A 10 29.72 -22.65 5.50
N PRO A 11 28.57 -21.97 5.52
CA PRO A 11 27.29 -22.65 5.67
C PRO A 11 26.96 -23.32 4.34
N THR A 12 27.27 -24.62 4.25
CA THR A 12 26.77 -25.52 3.21
C THR A 12 25.37 -26.00 3.58
N VAL A 13 24.57 -26.25 2.54
CA VAL A 13 23.16 -26.66 2.50
C VAL A 13 22.20 -25.47 2.33
N ALA A 14 22.10 -25.06 1.06
CA ALA A 14 20.96 -24.31 0.56
C ALA A 14 19.69 -25.16 0.79
N ASP A 15 18.81 -24.67 1.64
CA ASP A 15 17.45 -25.15 1.80
C ASP A 15 16.67 -24.84 0.51
N ASP A 16 16.60 -25.82 -0.40
CA ASP A 16 15.92 -25.77 -1.70
C ASP A 16 14.38 -25.70 -1.58
N SER A 17 13.85 -25.47 -0.37
CA SER A 17 12.40 -25.40 -0.09
C SER A 17 11.85 -23.97 0.00
N ALA A 18 12.71 -22.95 -0.08
CA ALA A 18 12.27 -21.55 -0.16
C ALA A 18 11.83 -21.22 -1.59
N PRO A 19 10.58 -20.75 -1.83
CA PRO A 19 10.17 -20.30 -3.15
C PRO A 19 11.15 -19.26 -3.69
N VAL A 20 11.70 -19.49 -4.88
CA VAL A 20 12.58 -18.52 -5.55
C VAL A 20 11.84 -17.18 -5.63
N ARG A 21 12.32 -16.21 -4.87
CA ARG A 21 11.74 -14.87 -4.75
C ARG A 21 11.72 -14.19 -6.13
N ASP A 22 10.54 -13.80 -6.63
CA ASP A 22 10.44 -13.13 -7.92
C ASP A 22 10.96 -11.69 -7.84
N ARG A 23 12.18 -11.51 -8.33
CA ARG A 23 12.87 -10.21 -8.32
C ARG A 23 12.13 -9.15 -9.12
N ALA A 24 11.35 -9.50 -10.14
CA ALA A 24 10.60 -8.51 -10.92
C ALA A 24 9.50 -7.85 -10.07
N VAL A 25 8.84 -8.65 -9.23
CA VAL A 25 7.80 -8.18 -8.30
C VAL A 25 8.40 -7.27 -7.22
N ASP A 26 9.59 -7.61 -6.70
CA ASP A 26 10.29 -6.76 -5.73
C ASP A 26 10.78 -5.44 -6.33
N VAL A 27 11.25 -5.45 -7.58
CA VAL A 27 11.61 -4.23 -8.30
C VAL A 27 10.38 -3.35 -8.50
N ALA A 28 9.26 -3.92 -8.95
CA ALA A 28 8.03 -3.17 -9.16
C ALA A 28 7.54 -2.50 -7.87
N ARG A 29 7.58 -3.23 -6.74
CA ARG A 29 7.20 -2.69 -5.43
C ARG A 29 8.08 -1.50 -5.03
N LEU A 30 9.41 -1.66 -5.10
CA LEU A 30 10.32 -0.59 -4.69
C LEU A 30 10.28 0.60 -5.65
N ALA A 31 10.24 0.35 -6.95
CA ALA A 31 10.12 1.41 -7.95
C ALA A 31 8.81 2.19 -7.77
N ALA A 32 7.69 1.49 -7.54
CA ALA A 32 6.43 2.12 -7.27
C ALA A 32 6.48 2.97 -5.99
N LEU A 33 7.15 2.49 -4.94
CA LEU A 33 7.35 3.25 -3.71
C LEU A 33 8.11 4.56 -3.94
N VAL A 34 9.22 4.48 -4.66
CA VAL A 34 10.06 5.63 -4.98
C VAL A 34 9.28 6.65 -5.80
N VAL A 35 8.56 6.21 -6.84
CA VAL A 35 7.76 7.10 -7.68
C VAL A 35 6.64 7.77 -6.87
N VAL A 36 5.92 7.03 -6.02
CA VAL A 36 4.87 7.62 -5.15
C VAL A 36 5.45 8.65 -4.19
N MET A 37 6.58 8.32 -3.57
CA MET A 37 7.24 9.15 -2.58
C MET A 37 7.71 10.49 -3.17
N PHE A 38 8.44 10.44 -4.29
CA PHE A 38 8.85 11.65 -5.01
C PHE A 38 7.69 12.35 -5.71
N GLY A 39 6.65 11.60 -6.12
CA GLY A 39 5.40 12.13 -6.63
C GLY A 39 4.70 13.03 -5.60
N HIS A 40 4.47 12.54 -4.38
CA HIS A 40 3.93 13.37 -3.30
C HIS A 40 4.82 14.58 -2.98
N CYS A 41 6.14 14.39 -3.00
CA CYS A 41 7.09 15.49 -2.82
C CYS A 41 7.00 16.55 -3.94
N ALA A 42 6.62 16.17 -5.16
CA ALA A 42 6.43 17.10 -6.27
C ALA A 42 5.06 17.78 -6.23
N LEU A 43 4.01 17.02 -5.88
CA LEU A 43 2.62 17.47 -5.90
C LEU A 43 2.29 18.48 -4.80
N LEU A 44 2.90 18.33 -3.62
CA LEU A 44 2.61 19.18 -2.47
C LEU A 44 3.21 20.57 -2.66
N LEU A 45 2.36 21.59 -2.81
CA LEU A 45 2.78 22.99 -2.73
C LEU A 45 2.48 23.47 -1.31
N ALA A 46 3.48 23.96 -0.58
CA ALA A 46 3.22 24.56 0.73
C ALA A 46 4.17 25.72 1.01
N THR A 47 3.64 26.74 1.67
CA THR A 47 4.36 27.92 2.18
C THR A 47 3.67 28.43 3.44
N ILE A 48 4.37 29.21 4.25
CA ILE A 48 3.81 29.92 5.40
C ILE A 48 3.88 31.41 5.08
N ASP A 49 2.74 32.09 5.09
CA ASP A 49 2.67 33.54 4.92
C ASP A 49 2.06 34.23 6.15
N THR A 50 1.84 35.55 6.08
CA THR A 50 1.27 36.34 7.18
C THR A 50 -0.14 35.88 7.61
N GLY A 51 -0.84 35.11 6.75
CA GLY A 51 -2.15 34.54 7.02
C GLY A 51 -2.12 33.07 7.49
N GLY A 52 -0.94 32.45 7.57
CA GLY A 52 -0.75 31.09 8.08
C GLY A 52 -0.23 30.09 7.04
N LEU A 53 -0.47 28.80 7.30
CA LEU A 53 -0.02 27.71 6.43
C LEU A 53 -0.91 27.61 5.19
N ARG A 54 -0.32 27.81 4.01
CA ARG A 54 -1.00 27.61 2.72
C ARG A 54 -0.55 26.31 2.09
N ILE A 55 -1.51 25.42 1.83
CA ILE A 55 -1.28 24.15 1.14
C ILE A 55 -2.03 24.20 -0.19
N GLY A 56 -1.35 23.77 -1.25
CA GLY A 56 -1.88 23.64 -2.60
C GLY A 56 -1.38 22.36 -3.26
N ASN A 57 -1.83 22.13 -4.48
CA ASN A 57 -1.47 20.97 -5.27
C ASN A 57 -1.02 21.40 -6.67
N LEU A 58 0.16 20.95 -7.06
CA LEU A 58 0.78 21.31 -8.33
C LEU A 58 -0.10 20.98 -9.54
N LEU A 59 -0.83 19.86 -9.52
CA LEU A 59 -1.73 19.47 -10.62
C LEU A 59 -3.04 20.27 -10.64
N GLY A 60 -3.45 20.79 -9.49
CA GLY A 60 -4.57 21.72 -9.40
C GLY A 60 -4.21 23.10 -9.94
N THR A 61 -2.97 23.55 -9.72
CA THR A 61 -2.47 24.84 -10.22
C THR A 61 -2.04 24.80 -11.68
N LEU A 62 -1.47 23.68 -12.16
CA LEU A 62 -1.07 23.48 -13.56
C LEU A 62 -1.82 22.28 -14.17
N PRO A 63 -3.05 22.44 -14.67
CA PRO A 63 -3.81 21.33 -15.26
C PRO A 63 -3.14 20.65 -16.46
N VAL A 64 -2.30 21.39 -17.20
CA VAL A 64 -1.59 20.88 -18.39
C VAL A 64 -0.69 19.67 -18.11
N ILE A 65 -0.23 19.49 -16.87
CA ILE A 65 0.62 18.36 -16.47
C ILE A 65 -0.18 17.18 -15.87
N GLN A 66 -1.51 17.28 -15.75
CA GLN A 66 -2.35 16.16 -15.26
C GLN A 66 -2.19 14.85 -16.04
N PRO A 67 -1.99 14.83 -17.38
CA PRO A 67 -1.75 13.59 -18.12
C PRO A 67 -0.53 12.80 -17.64
N VAL A 68 0.46 13.46 -17.02
CA VAL A 68 1.64 12.78 -16.44
C VAL A 68 1.22 11.74 -15.38
N THR A 69 0.09 11.96 -14.71
CA THR A 69 -0.47 11.00 -13.73
C THR A 69 -0.73 9.62 -14.33
N TRP A 70 -0.96 9.50 -15.63
CA TRP A 70 -1.13 8.20 -16.30
C TRP A 70 0.15 7.38 -16.30
N ILE A 71 1.31 8.02 -16.21
CA ILE A 71 2.59 7.33 -16.12
C ILE A 71 3.00 7.16 -14.65
N VAL A 72 2.85 8.22 -13.85
CA VAL A 72 3.36 8.23 -12.46
C VAL A 72 2.41 7.61 -11.44
N GLN A 73 1.14 7.34 -11.79
CA GLN A 73 0.19 6.64 -10.91
C GLN A 73 0.48 5.14 -10.87
N VAL A 74 1.56 4.78 -10.18
CA VAL A 74 2.13 3.42 -10.10
C VAL A 74 1.48 2.50 -9.05
N MET A 75 0.47 2.98 -8.34
CA MET A 75 -0.23 2.21 -7.31
C MET A 75 -0.72 0.82 -7.76
N PRO A 76 -1.22 0.61 -9.00
CA PRO A 76 -1.64 -0.72 -9.44
C PRO A 76 -0.52 -1.76 -9.34
N LEU A 77 0.74 -1.37 -9.52
CA LEU A 77 1.89 -2.27 -9.43
C LEU A 77 2.08 -2.83 -8.01
N PHE A 78 1.73 -2.07 -6.97
CA PHE A 78 1.77 -2.57 -5.59
C PHE A 78 0.73 -3.66 -5.35
N PHE A 79 -0.50 -3.45 -5.81
CA PHE A 79 -1.57 -4.42 -5.67
C PHE A 79 -1.30 -5.68 -6.50
N LEU A 80 -0.77 -5.52 -7.71
CA LEU A 80 -0.29 -6.63 -8.53
C LEU A 80 0.81 -7.41 -7.80
N ALA A 81 1.81 -6.71 -7.27
CA ALA A 81 2.89 -7.33 -6.51
C ALA A 81 2.38 -8.04 -5.24
N GLY A 82 1.34 -7.49 -4.61
CA GLY A 82 0.64 -8.10 -3.49
C GLY A 82 -0.09 -9.38 -3.88
N GLY A 83 -0.83 -9.37 -4.99
CA GLY A 83 -1.50 -10.54 -5.54
C GLY A 83 -0.53 -11.65 -5.93
N ALA A 84 0.55 -11.31 -6.63
CA ALA A 84 1.59 -12.27 -7.02
C ALA A 84 2.30 -12.88 -5.79
N ALA A 85 2.75 -12.03 -4.86
CA ALA A 85 3.35 -12.49 -3.60
C ALA A 85 2.35 -13.32 -2.78
N GLY A 86 1.07 -12.97 -2.82
CA GLY A 86 -0.04 -13.69 -2.22
C GLY A 86 -0.12 -15.12 -2.76
N ALA A 87 -0.21 -15.25 -4.08
CA ALA A 87 -0.27 -16.52 -4.78
C ALA A 87 0.94 -17.43 -4.50
N TYR A 88 2.17 -16.88 -4.49
CA TYR A 88 3.37 -17.69 -4.19
C TYR A 88 3.38 -18.28 -2.78
N GLY A 89 2.78 -17.59 -1.81
CA GLY A 89 2.74 -18.05 -0.43
C GLY A 89 1.40 -18.67 -0.02
N TRP A 90 0.48 -18.91 -0.96
CA TRP A 90 -0.77 -19.63 -0.70
C TRP A 90 -0.61 -21.11 -1.08
N ARG A 91 -0.94 -22.02 -0.17
CA ARG A 91 -0.91 -23.47 -0.42
C ARG A 91 -2.29 -24.07 -0.14
N PRO A 92 -2.80 -24.98 -0.99
CA PRO A 92 -4.03 -25.72 -0.69
C PRO A 92 -3.94 -26.37 0.70
N GLY A 93 -5.03 -26.34 1.47
CA GLY A 93 -5.06 -26.83 2.85
C GLY A 93 -4.61 -25.82 3.92
N THR A 94 -4.08 -24.65 3.52
CA THR A 94 -3.80 -23.57 4.48
C THR A 94 -5.10 -22.94 4.97
N ALA A 95 -5.22 -22.71 6.27
CA ALA A 95 -6.37 -22.04 6.84
C ALA A 95 -6.39 -20.55 6.43
N TRP A 96 -7.43 -20.14 5.70
CA TRP A 96 -7.55 -18.84 5.02
C TRP A 96 -7.26 -17.64 5.92
N GLY A 97 -7.93 -17.53 7.06
CA GLY A 97 -7.79 -16.34 7.89
C GLY A 97 -6.53 -16.32 8.73
N THR A 98 -5.97 -17.49 9.06
CA THR A 98 -4.64 -17.60 9.70
C THR A 98 -3.54 -17.16 8.75
N TRP A 99 -3.67 -17.51 7.46
CA TRP A 99 -2.77 -17.04 6.41
C TRP A 99 -2.86 -15.52 6.22
N LEU A 100 -4.08 -14.98 6.14
CA LEU A 100 -4.31 -13.54 5.98
C LEU A 100 -3.76 -12.76 7.18
N PHE A 101 -4.04 -13.24 8.40
CA PHE A 101 -3.52 -12.66 9.64
C PHE A 101 -1.99 -12.67 9.69
N THR A 102 -1.34 -13.78 9.30
CA THR A 102 0.13 -13.85 9.28
C THR A 102 0.75 -12.85 8.31
N ARG A 103 0.05 -12.53 7.21
CA ARG A 103 0.46 -11.49 6.26
C ARG A 103 0.27 -10.09 6.83
N SER A 104 -0.85 -9.84 7.50
CA SER A 104 -1.12 -8.55 8.14
C SER A 104 -0.15 -8.27 9.28
N GLN A 105 0.38 -9.30 9.96
CA GLN A 105 1.37 -9.14 11.03
C GLN A 105 2.55 -8.25 10.64
N ARG A 106 3.15 -8.54 9.48
CA ARG A 106 4.32 -7.79 9.00
C ARG A 106 3.98 -6.35 8.60
N LEU A 107 2.77 -6.12 8.10
CA LEU A 107 2.32 -4.80 7.64
C LEU A 107 1.90 -3.91 8.82
N CYS A 108 1.16 -4.46 9.79
CA CYS A 108 0.64 -3.71 10.93
C CYS A 108 1.73 -3.38 11.97
N ARG A 109 2.82 -4.16 12.04
CA ARG A 109 3.90 -3.93 13.01
C ARG A 109 4.43 -2.47 13.02
N PRO A 110 4.90 -1.91 11.88
CA PRO A 110 5.35 -0.52 11.84
C PRO A 110 4.20 0.48 11.98
N VAL A 111 2.97 0.09 11.64
CA VAL A 111 1.78 0.94 11.75
C VAL A 111 1.45 1.24 13.21
N PHE A 112 1.63 0.29 14.14
CA PHE A 112 1.44 0.56 15.57
C PHE A 112 2.38 1.65 16.09
N TRP A 113 3.66 1.61 15.69
CA TRP A 113 4.63 2.65 16.05
C TRP A 113 4.27 4.00 15.45
N TYR A 114 3.84 4.00 14.19
CA TYR A 114 3.39 5.20 13.49
C TYR A 114 2.16 5.84 14.17
N LEU A 115 1.15 5.04 14.50
CA LEU A 115 -0.05 5.52 15.19
C LEU A 115 0.29 6.02 16.60
N ALA A 116 1.17 5.33 17.33
CA ALA A 116 1.62 5.80 18.65
C ALA A 116 2.36 7.14 18.57
N ALA A 117 3.25 7.30 17.57
CA ALA A 117 3.96 8.55 17.33
C ALA A 117 3.00 9.70 17.00
N TRP A 118 1.99 9.46 16.16
CA TRP A 118 0.99 10.47 15.84
C TRP A 118 0.06 10.80 17.01
N VAL A 119 -0.40 9.80 17.77
CA VAL A 119 -1.19 10.06 18.98
C VAL A 119 -0.41 10.95 19.94
N LEU A 120 0.87 10.64 20.20
CA LEU A 120 1.73 11.48 21.03
C LEU A 120 1.92 12.87 20.43
N GLY A 121 2.23 12.96 19.13
CA GLY A 121 2.42 14.23 18.42
C GLY A 121 1.17 15.11 18.49
N LEU A 122 -0.01 14.55 18.30
CA LEU A 122 -1.29 15.27 18.38
C LEU A 122 -1.61 15.74 19.79
N LEU A 123 -1.29 14.95 20.82
CA LEU A 123 -1.43 15.37 22.23
C LEU A 123 -0.50 16.55 22.56
N VAL A 124 0.75 16.50 22.10
CA VAL A 124 1.72 17.60 22.26
C VAL A 124 1.26 18.84 21.50
N THR A 125 0.88 18.70 20.23
CA THR A 125 0.34 19.79 19.42
C THR A 125 -0.89 20.41 20.09
N ARG A 126 -1.78 19.59 20.66
CA ARG A 126 -2.95 20.09 21.38
C ARG A 126 -2.58 20.93 22.61
N ALA A 127 -1.55 20.50 23.34
CA ALA A 127 -1.09 21.19 24.55
C ALA A 127 -0.33 22.49 24.25
N VAL A 128 0.43 22.55 23.15
CA VAL A 128 1.30 23.69 22.81
C VAL A 128 0.65 24.68 21.86
N LEU A 129 -0.03 24.18 20.82
CA LEU A 129 -0.59 24.96 19.71
C LEU A 129 -2.12 25.04 19.75
N GLY A 130 -2.77 24.29 20.64
CA GLY A 130 -4.21 24.31 20.83
C GLY A 130 -4.95 23.21 20.06
N ALA A 131 -6.26 23.13 20.33
CA ALA A 131 -7.12 22.05 19.84
C ALA A 131 -7.33 22.06 18.32
N GLU A 132 -7.40 23.24 17.70
CA GLU A 132 -7.63 23.40 16.26
C GLU A 132 -6.43 22.93 15.44
N SER A 133 -5.21 23.37 15.78
CA SER A 133 -3.99 22.91 15.11
C SER A 133 -3.78 21.40 15.24
N ALA A 134 -4.14 20.82 16.38
CA ALA A 134 -4.12 19.37 16.55
C ALA A 134 -5.17 18.67 15.68
N ALA A 135 -6.37 19.24 15.52
CA ALA A 135 -7.38 18.68 14.64
C ALA A 135 -6.97 18.75 13.17
N ASP A 136 -6.35 19.85 12.74
CA ASP A 136 -5.89 20.04 11.36
C ASP A 136 -4.76 19.06 11.02
N LEU A 137 -3.77 18.94 11.90
CA LEU A 137 -2.70 17.95 11.77
C LEU A 137 -3.25 16.51 11.82
N GLY A 138 -4.25 16.28 12.68
CA GLY A 138 -4.92 14.99 12.84
C GLY A 138 -5.61 14.53 11.56
N ARG A 139 -6.24 15.43 10.79
CA ARG A 139 -6.92 15.10 9.53
C ARG A 139 -5.97 14.45 8.51
N GLU A 140 -4.79 15.02 8.35
CA GLU A 140 -3.85 14.60 7.30
C GLU A 140 -2.87 13.50 7.76
N SER A 141 -2.59 13.42 9.07
CA SER A 141 -1.58 12.53 9.65
C SER A 141 -1.72 11.05 9.27
N VAL A 142 -2.95 10.57 9.09
CA VAL A 142 -3.26 9.15 8.82
C VAL A 142 -3.91 8.93 7.46
N ALA A 143 -4.06 9.99 6.66
CA ALA A 143 -4.77 9.94 5.39
C ALA A 143 -4.22 8.84 4.48
N LEU A 144 -2.89 8.72 4.36
CA LEU A 144 -2.28 7.72 3.49
C LEU A 144 -2.53 6.26 3.88
N LEU A 145 -2.97 5.98 5.12
CA LEU A 145 -3.27 4.61 5.57
C LEU A 145 -4.43 3.97 4.80
N TRP A 146 -5.21 4.75 4.04
CA TRP A 146 -6.27 4.24 3.17
C TRP A 146 -5.76 3.08 2.28
N PHE A 147 -4.55 3.21 1.74
CA PHE A 147 -3.94 2.20 0.87
C PHE A 147 -3.76 0.88 1.62
N LEU A 148 -3.24 0.92 2.84
CA LEU A 148 -3.10 -0.27 3.68
C LEU A 148 -4.46 -0.90 4.00
N GLY A 149 -5.46 -0.07 4.33
CA GLY A 149 -6.81 -0.53 4.62
C GLY A 149 -7.42 -1.34 3.47
N VAL A 150 -7.38 -0.77 2.26
CA VAL A 150 -7.83 -1.45 1.03
C VAL A 150 -6.99 -2.69 0.76
N TYR A 151 -5.66 -2.59 0.88
CA TYR A 151 -4.72 -3.69 0.63
C TYR A 151 -5.01 -4.92 1.48
N LEU A 152 -5.34 -4.75 2.78
CA LEU A 152 -5.73 -5.86 3.65
C LEU A 152 -7.01 -6.55 3.17
N VAL A 153 -8.01 -5.77 2.73
CA VAL A 153 -9.29 -6.30 2.24
C VAL A 153 -9.12 -7.04 0.92
N VAL A 154 -8.44 -6.46 -0.06
CA VAL A 154 -8.29 -7.12 -1.38
C VAL A 154 -7.41 -8.37 -1.33
N LEU A 155 -6.42 -8.41 -0.44
CA LEU A 155 -5.59 -9.61 -0.24
C LEU A 155 -6.40 -10.81 0.28
N ALA A 156 -7.51 -10.55 0.97
CA ALA A 156 -8.40 -11.60 1.47
C ALA A 156 -9.01 -12.45 0.33
N PHE A 157 -9.08 -11.90 -0.89
CA PHE A 157 -9.60 -12.59 -2.08
C PHE A 157 -8.55 -13.45 -2.79
N VAL A 158 -7.25 -13.31 -2.49
CA VAL A 158 -6.17 -14.05 -3.16
C VAL A 158 -6.43 -15.56 -3.20
N PRO A 159 -6.81 -16.23 -2.09
CA PRO A 159 -7.10 -17.65 -2.10
C PRO A 159 -8.21 -18.07 -3.08
N MET A 160 -9.25 -17.24 -3.24
CA MET A 160 -10.30 -17.47 -4.23
C MET A 160 -9.74 -17.31 -5.65
N LEU A 161 -8.95 -16.26 -5.89
CA LEU A 161 -8.33 -15.99 -7.20
C LEU A 161 -7.33 -17.08 -7.62
N THR A 162 -6.66 -17.74 -6.68
CA THR A 162 -5.75 -18.86 -7.01
C THR A 162 -6.48 -20.09 -7.55
N ARG A 163 -7.82 -20.15 -7.44
CA ARG A 163 -8.63 -21.22 -8.04
C ARG A 163 -8.79 -21.06 -9.55
N LEU A 164 -8.53 -19.86 -10.10
CA LEU A 164 -8.56 -19.63 -11.54
C LEU A 164 -7.53 -20.51 -12.26
N ARG A 165 -7.94 -21.15 -13.35
CA ARG A 165 -7.13 -22.14 -14.08
C ARG A 165 -6.77 -21.74 -15.50
N THR A 166 -7.45 -20.75 -16.08
CA THR A 166 -7.27 -20.36 -17.48
C THR A 166 -7.20 -18.84 -17.61
N GLY A 167 -6.54 -18.35 -18.65
CA GLY A 167 -6.51 -16.92 -19.00
C GLY A 167 -7.90 -16.38 -19.33
N GLY A 168 -8.79 -17.19 -19.90
CA GLY A 168 -10.19 -16.80 -20.16
C GLY A 168 -10.98 -16.53 -18.88
N ALA A 169 -10.80 -17.34 -17.83
CA ALA A 169 -11.43 -17.09 -16.53
C ALA A 169 -10.89 -15.81 -15.87
N VAL A 170 -9.59 -15.52 -16.04
CA VAL A 170 -8.97 -14.27 -15.59
C VAL A 170 -9.58 -13.07 -16.32
N ALA A 171 -9.70 -13.15 -17.65
CA ALA A 171 -10.31 -12.09 -18.46
C ALA A 171 -11.77 -11.84 -18.05
N LEU A 172 -12.55 -12.90 -17.83
CA LEU A 172 -13.94 -12.79 -17.38
C LEU A 172 -14.06 -12.08 -16.03
N VAL A 173 -13.19 -12.40 -15.06
CA VAL A 173 -13.17 -11.72 -13.76
C VAL A 173 -12.80 -10.24 -13.91
N VAL A 174 -11.77 -9.91 -14.70
CA VAL A 174 -11.36 -8.52 -14.92
C VAL A 174 -12.46 -7.71 -15.60
N VAL A 175 -13.09 -8.25 -16.65
CA VAL A 175 -14.22 -7.61 -17.34
C VAL A 175 -15.41 -7.46 -16.39
N GLY A 176 -15.72 -8.46 -15.57
CA GLY A 176 -16.77 -8.38 -14.56
C GLY A 176 -16.51 -7.29 -13.51
N LEU A 177 -15.27 -7.13 -13.06
CA LEU A 177 -14.89 -6.06 -12.14
C LEU A 177 -14.97 -4.67 -12.78
N LEU A 178 -14.57 -4.54 -14.05
CA LEU A 178 -14.75 -3.29 -14.81
C LEU A 178 -16.23 -2.96 -14.99
N ALA A 179 -17.07 -3.93 -15.33
CA ALA A 179 -18.52 -3.73 -15.45
C ALA A 179 -19.17 -3.36 -14.12
N ALA A 180 -18.78 -4.01 -13.02
CA ALA A 180 -19.23 -3.66 -11.67
C ALA A 180 -18.77 -2.25 -11.27
N SER A 181 -17.56 -1.85 -11.67
CA SER A 181 -17.05 -0.49 -11.45
C SER A 181 -17.87 0.55 -12.22
N ALA A 182 -18.18 0.28 -13.50
CA ALA A 182 -19.00 1.15 -14.33
C ALA A 182 -20.42 1.30 -13.77
N ALA A 183 -21.03 0.22 -13.29
CA ALA A 183 -22.34 0.25 -12.64
C ALA A 183 -22.31 1.06 -11.35
N THR A 184 -21.27 0.91 -10.53
CA THR A 184 -21.08 1.68 -9.30
C THR A 184 -20.86 3.16 -9.59
N ASP A 185 -20.12 3.51 -10.65
CA ASP A 185 -19.96 4.89 -11.09
C ASP A 185 -21.29 5.49 -11.56
N ALA A 186 -22.10 4.73 -12.30
CA ALA A 186 -23.43 5.19 -12.70
C ALA A 186 -24.33 5.47 -11.48
N VAL A 187 -24.30 4.60 -10.47
CA VAL A 187 -25.03 4.82 -9.20
C VAL A 187 -24.47 6.05 -8.47
N ARG A 188 -23.15 6.21 -8.38
CA ARG A 188 -22.50 7.37 -7.76
C ARG A 188 -22.91 8.68 -8.43
N ILE A 189 -22.93 8.71 -9.76
CA ILE A 189 -23.31 9.89 -10.54
C ILE A 189 -24.81 10.17 -10.36
N ALA A 190 -25.66 9.15 -10.35
CA ALA A 190 -27.10 9.31 -10.18
C ALA A 190 -27.49 9.78 -8.76
N VAL A 191 -26.82 9.28 -7.72
CA VAL A 191 -27.08 9.65 -6.32
C VAL A 191 -26.40 10.98 -5.94
N GLY A 192 -25.29 11.32 -6.60
CA GLY A 192 -24.54 12.55 -6.34
C GLY A 192 -23.72 12.52 -5.04
N THR A 193 -23.59 11.37 -4.37
CA THR A 193 -22.79 11.23 -3.13
C THR A 193 -21.53 10.40 -3.38
N PRO A 194 -20.35 10.82 -2.88
CA PRO A 194 -19.12 10.01 -2.98
C PRO A 194 -19.23 8.63 -2.32
N GLU A 195 -20.05 8.50 -1.28
CA GLU A 195 -20.30 7.27 -0.51
C GLU A 195 -20.89 6.15 -1.36
N ALA A 196 -21.70 6.50 -2.37
CA ALA A 196 -22.26 5.52 -3.31
C ALA A 196 -21.17 4.80 -4.14
N GLY A 197 -19.96 5.37 -4.23
CA GLY A 197 -18.81 4.79 -4.92
C GLY A 197 -17.95 3.84 -4.09
N VAL A 198 -18.27 3.58 -2.82
CA VAL A 198 -17.38 2.85 -1.89
C VAL A 198 -17.07 1.43 -2.37
N ALA A 199 -17.99 0.76 -3.05
CA ALA A 199 -17.76 -0.59 -3.59
C ALA A 199 -16.58 -0.65 -4.59
N ASN A 200 -16.28 0.45 -5.28
CA ASN A 200 -15.16 0.51 -6.22
C ASN A 200 -13.80 0.40 -5.54
N PHE A 201 -13.68 0.67 -4.24
CA PHE A 201 -12.45 0.34 -3.50
C PHE A 201 -12.13 -1.15 -3.56
N VAL A 202 -13.13 -2.03 -3.62
CA VAL A 202 -12.88 -3.45 -3.82
C VAL A 202 -12.75 -3.75 -5.31
N PHE A 203 -13.68 -3.32 -6.14
CA PHE A 203 -13.70 -3.73 -7.55
C PHE A 203 -12.46 -3.28 -8.33
N VAL A 204 -12.09 -2.00 -8.24
CA VAL A 204 -10.97 -1.42 -8.98
C VAL A 204 -9.64 -2.00 -8.51
N TRP A 205 -9.41 -2.05 -7.19
CA TRP A 205 -8.14 -2.52 -6.63
C TRP A 205 -7.99 -4.04 -6.64
N LEU A 206 -9.07 -4.80 -6.87
CA LEU A 206 -8.99 -6.24 -7.07
C LEU A 206 -8.50 -6.60 -8.49
N ILE A 207 -8.73 -5.74 -9.50
CA ILE A 207 -8.22 -5.94 -10.88
C ILE A 207 -6.70 -6.23 -10.92
N PRO A 208 -5.82 -5.36 -10.37
CA PRO A 208 -4.39 -5.62 -10.41
C PRO A 208 -4.01 -6.85 -9.57
N VAL A 209 -4.74 -7.15 -8.49
CA VAL A 209 -4.54 -8.38 -7.69
C VAL A 209 -4.84 -9.63 -8.53
N VAL A 210 -5.95 -9.63 -9.29
CA VAL A 210 -6.33 -10.73 -10.20
C VAL A 210 -5.24 -10.96 -11.24
N ILE A 211 -4.76 -9.88 -11.88
CA ILE A 211 -3.68 -9.95 -12.86
C ILE A 211 -2.38 -10.44 -12.21
N GLY A 212 -2.05 -10.00 -10.99
CA GLY A 212 -0.89 -10.46 -10.24
C GLY A 212 -0.94 -11.94 -9.85
N VAL A 213 -2.11 -12.45 -9.46
CA VAL A 213 -2.31 -13.89 -9.21
C VAL A 213 -2.17 -14.67 -10.52
N ALA A 214 -2.75 -14.19 -11.61
CA ALA A 214 -2.64 -14.81 -12.94
C ALA A 214 -1.19 -14.85 -13.44
N TYR A 215 -0.42 -13.77 -13.21
CA TYR A 215 1.01 -13.68 -13.47
C TYR A 215 1.80 -14.74 -12.69
N ALA A 216 1.60 -14.82 -11.37
CA ALA A 216 2.28 -15.79 -10.51
C ALA A 216 1.95 -17.24 -10.86
N ARG A 217 0.78 -17.49 -11.45
CA ARG A 217 0.29 -18.80 -11.89
C ARG A 217 0.58 -19.10 -13.36
N ASN A 218 1.28 -18.20 -14.08
CA ASN A 218 1.58 -18.31 -15.51
C ASN A 218 0.34 -18.54 -16.39
N LEU A 219 -0.78 -17.87 -16.08
CA LEU A 219 -2.05 -18.01 -16.82
C LEU A 219 -2.20 -17.01 -17.98
N LEU A 220 -1.25 -16.09 -18.12
CA LEU A 220 -1.34 -14.96 -19.05
C LEU A 220 -0.57 -15.25 -20.34
N ASN A 221 -1.26 -15.17 -21.47
CA ASN A 221 -0.64 -15.23 -22.79
C ASN A 221 -0.17 -13.82 -23.20
N THR A 222 1.01 -13.71 -23.82
CA THR A 222 1.63 -12.43 -24.22
C THR A 222 0.72 -11.59 -25.13
N TRP A 223 0.15 -12.20 -26.18
CA TRP A 223 -0.70 -11.48 -27.14
C TRP A 223 -2.01 -11.03 -26.51
N ALA A 224 -2.65 -11.91 -25.74
CA ALA A 224 -3.87 -11.55 -25.02
C ALA A 224 -3.62 -10.43 -23.98
N THR A 225 -2.46 -10.46 -23.32
CA THR A 225 -2.05 -9.43 -22.33
C THR A 225 -1.77 -8.09 -23.02
N LEU A 226 -1.11 -8.10 -24.18
CA LEU A 226 -0.89 -6.90 -24.98
C LEU A 226 -2.21 -6.32 -25.48
N ALA A 227 -3.10 -7.15 -26.01
CA ALA A 227 -4.42 -6.71 -26.45
C ALA A 227 -5.22 -6.09 -25.29
N ALA A 228 -5.22 -6.74 -24.11
CA ALA A 228 -5.87 -6.21 -22.92
C ALA A 228 -5.28 -4.84 -22.49
N ALA A 229 -3.96 -4.68 -22.57
CA ALA A 229 -3.32 -3.40 -22.26
C ALA A 229 -3.74 -2.29 -23.23
N VAL A 230 -3.70 -2.57 -24.53
CA VAL A 230 -4.07 -1.60 -25.58
C VAL A 230 -5.54 -1.23 -25.48
N VAL A 231 -6.43 -2.22 -25.33
CA VAL A 231 -7.88 -1.99 -25.20
C VAL A 231 -8.21 -1.20 -23.94
N ALA A 232 -7.60 -1.53 -22.80
CA ALA A 232 -7.84 -0.79 -21.56
C ALA A 232 -7.30 0.66 -21.63
N PHE A 233 -6.14 0.87 -22.24
CA PHE A 233 -5.59 2.21 -22.45
C PHE A 233 -6.46 3.05 -23.40
N ALA A 234 -6.85 2.48 -24.56
CA ALA A 234 -7.74 3.16 -25.50
C ALA A 234 -9.11 3.45 -24.87
N GLY A 235 -9.65 2.52 -24.08
CA GLY A 235 -10.87 2.72 -23.30
C GLY A 235 -10.73 3.85 -22.28
N ALA A 236 -9.57 3.99 -21.63
CA ALA A 236 -9.32 5.08 -20.69
C ALA A 236 -9.31 6.45 -21.41
N VAL A 237 -8.65 6.53 -22.56
CA VAL A 237 -8.63 7.75 -23.40
C VAL A 237 -10.04 8.12 -23.83
N LEU A 238 -10.82 7.14 -24.30
CA LEU A 238 -12.20 7.36 -24.71
C LEU A 238 -13.09 7.80 -23.53
N ALA A 239 -12.94 7.18 -22.36
CA ALA A 239 -13.70 7.52 -21.16
C ALA A 239 -13.46 8.97 -20.73
N VAL A 240 -12.23 9.47 -20.84
CA VAL A 240 -11.92 10.88 -20.57
C VAL A 240 -12.44 11.80 -21.68
N ALA A 241 -12.31 11.40 -22.95
CA ALA A 241 -12.77 12.22 -24.08
C ALA A 241 -14.29 12.39 -24.12
N VAL A 242 -15.05 11.36 -23.77
CA VAL A 242 -16.53 11.38 -23.71
C VAL A 242 -17.02 11.98 -22.38
N GLY A 243 -16.20 11.91 -21.33
CA GLY A 243 -16.62 12.21 -19.96
C GLY A 243 -17.43 11.07 -19.33
N PRO A 244 -17.79 11.17 -18.04
CA PRO A 244 -17.61 12.32 -17.14
C PRO A 244 -16.29 12.31 -16.36
N TYR A 245 -15.33 11.45 -16.73
CA TYR A 245 -14.11 11.25 -15.96
C TYR A 245 -13.09 12.37 -16.19
N GLU A 246 -12.48 12.83 -15.10
CA GLU A 246 -11.39 13.82 -15.14
C GLU A 246 -10.07 13.16 -15.57
N VAL A 247 -9.15 13.95 -16.15
CA VAL A 247 -7.85 13.45 -16.65
C VAL A 247 -6.96 12.92 -15.52
N SER A 248 -6.96 13.59 -14.36
CA SER A 248 -6.07 13.25 -13.25
C SER A 248 -6.44 11.93 -12.59
N LEU A 249 -5.44 11.04 -12.47
CA LEU A 249 -5.56 9.79 -11.72
C LEU A 249 -5.08 9.91 -10.26
N VAL A 250 -4.88 11.14 -9.78
CA VAL A 250 -4.57 11.46 -8.38
C VAL A 250 -5.42 12.65 -7.92
N VAL A 251 -5.49 12.85 -6.61
CA VAL A 251 -6.23 13.97 -6.03
C VAL A 251 -5.52 15.29 -6.36
N THR A 252 -6.26 16.24 -6.93
CA THR A 252 -5.80 17.59 -7.27
C THR A 252 -6.39 18.66 -6.34
N GLY A 253 -7.50 18.35 -5.66
CA GLY A 253 -8.22 19.25 -4.75
C GLY A 253 -9.21 20.18 -5.45
N VAL A 254 -9.22 20.19 -6.79
CA VAL A 254 -10.12 21.02 -7.63
C VAL A 254 -11.00 20.19 -8.56
N GLU A 255 -10.85 18.86 -8.53
CA GLU A 255 -11.64 17.97 -9.39
C GLU A 255 -13.13 17.92 -8.99
N ARG A 256 -14.01 17.75 -9.98
CA ARG A 256 -15.45 17.51 -9.73
C ARG A 256 -15.71 16.04 -9.40
N LEU A 257 -15.05 15.14 -10.12
CA LEU A 257 -15.14 13.70 -9.92
C LEU A 257 -13.74 13.13 -9.71
N SER A 258 -13.40 12.82 -8.46
CA SER A 258 -12.12 12.19 -8.14
C SER A 258 -12.11 10.74 -8.59
N ASN A 259 -11.09 10.38 -9.38
CA ASN A 259 -10.84 9.01 -9.84
C ASN A 259 -10.25 8.11 -8.76
N VAL A 260 -9.83 8.66 -7.61
CA VAL A 260 -9.18 7.93 -6.50
C VAL A 260 -10.00 7.99 -5.22
N SER A 261 -10.58 9.15 -4.88
CA SER A 261 -11.46 9.33 -3.72
C SER A 261 -12.86 8.81 -4.06
N SER A 262 -13.05 7.51 -3.78
CA SER A 262 -13.97 6.58 -4.48
C SER A 262 -13.46 6.27 -5.89
N PRO A 263 -12.70 5.17 -6.07
CA PRO A 263 -12.15 4.76 -7.36
C PRO A 263 -13.19 4.72 -8.47
N THR A 264 -12.80 5.04 -9.69
CA THR A 264 -13.67 5.02 -10.88
C THR A 264 -13.26 3.93 -11.87
N LEU A 265 -14.10 3.68 -12.87
CA LEU A 265 -13.83 2.86 -14.04
C LEU A 265 -12.54 3.30 -14.74
N LEU A 266 -12.28 4.61 -14.82
CA LEU A 266 -11.04 5.12 -15.39
C LEU A 266 -9.82 4.57 -14.63
N LEU A 267 -9.86 4.56 -13.30
CA LEU A 267 -8.80 3.95 -12.50
C LEU A 267 -8.76 2.42 -12.64
N GLY A 268 -9.90 1.76 -12.88
CA GLY A 268 -9.97 0.32 -13.22
C GLY A 268 -9.30 -0.02 -14.54
N LEU A 269 -9.53 0.79 -15.58
CA LEU A 269 -8.86 0.68 -16.88
C LEU A 269 -7.36 0.95 -16.72
N HIS A 270 -6.99 1.95 -15.91
CA HIS A 270 -5.61 2.23 -15.54
C HIS A 270 -4.92 1.04 -14.87
N CYS A 271 -5.59 0.45 -13.88
CA CYS A 271 -5.12 -0.75 -13.21
C CYS A 271 -4.90 -1.91 -14.18
N THR A 272 -5.75 -2.05 -15.20
CA THR A 272 -5.67 -3.11 -16.20
C THR A 272 -4.45 -2.91 -17.09
N TRP A 273 -4.34 -1.78 -17.79
CA TRP A 273 -3.26 -1.61 -18.77
C TRP A 273 -1.88 -1.55 -18.11
N MET A 274 -1.75 -0.89 -16.95
CA MET A 274 -0.47 -0.78 -16.26
C MET A 274 0.01 -2.13 -15.72
N SER A 275 -0.92 -2.94 -15.21
CA SER A 275 -0.63 -4.30 -14.75
C SER A 275 -0.21 -5.22 -15.91
N CYS A 276 -0.95 -5.16 -17.02
CA CYS A 276 -0.62 -5.92 -18.23
C CYS A 276 0.74 -5.48 -18.81
N LEU A 277 1.03 -4.18 -18.84
CA LEU A 277 2.33 -3.66 -19.27
C LEU A 277 3.45 -4.23 -18.40
N PHE A 278 3.29 -4.22 -17.07
CA PHE A 278 4.26 -4.84 -16.16
C PHE A 278 4.50 -6.31 -16.49
N VAL A 279 3.44 -7.10 -16.72
CA VAL A 279 3.56 -8.52 -17.09
C VAL A 279 4.41 -8.71 -18.34
N LEU A 280 4.21 -7.86 -19.37
CA LEU A 280 4.98 -7.90 -20.61
C LEU A 280 6.46 -7.57 -20.40
N VAL A 281 6.79 -6.62 -19.51
CA VAL A 281 8.18 -6.21 -19.24
C VAL A 281 8.83 -6.95 -18.07
N ALA A 282 8.12 -7.85 -17.39
CA ALA A 282 8.62 -8.53 -16.20
C ALA A 282 9.86 -9.40 -16.48
N GLY A 283 9.94 -10.03 -17.65
CA GLY A 283 11.11 -10.81 -18.07
C GLY A 283 12.40 -9.98 -18.17
N PRO A 284 12.41 -8.88 -18.96
CA PRO A 284 13.50 -7.90 -18.95
C PRO A 284 13.86 -7.37 -17.55
N ILE A 285 12.87 -7.00 -16.73
CA ILE A 285 13.10 -6.51 -15.36
C ILE A 285 13.81 -7.58 -14.51
N ARG A 286 13.38 -8.84 -14.61
CA ARG A 286 14.01 -9.96 -13.88
C ARG A 286 15.48 -10.14 -14.27
N ARG A 287 15.80 -10.03 -15.56
CA ARG A 287 17.19 -10.08 -16.07
C ARG A 287 18.03 -8.92 -15.56
N TRP A 288 17.47 -7.71 -15.52
CA TRP A 288 18.15 -6.55 -14.95
C TRP A 288 18.40 -6.70 -13.45
N ALA A 289 17.42 -7.19 -12.70
CA ALA A 289 17.50 -7.49 -11.28
C ALA A 289 18.38 -8.72 -10.95
N ALA A 290 18.86 -9.46 -11.96
CA ALA A 290 19.86 -10.50 -11.77
C ALA A 290 21.22 -9.91 -11.37
N ARG A 291 21.50 -8.65 -11.75
CA ARG A 291 22.77 -7.95 -11.45
C ARG A 291 22.93 -7.74 -9.94
N PRO A 292 24.07 -8.15 -9.32
CA PRO A 292 24.25 -8.10 -7.87
C PRO A 292 24.06 -6.71 -7.24
N ARG A 293 24.52 -5.64 -7.91
CA ARG A 293 24.38 -4.27 -7.42
C ARG A 293 22.92 -3.82 -7.38
N VAL A 294 22.17 -4.12 -8.45
CA VAL A 294 20.73 -3.81 -8.54
C VAL A 294 19.96 -4.59 -7.48
N TRP A 295 20.23 -5.89 -7.36
CA TRP A 295 19.55 -6.72 -6.36
C TRP A 295 19.81 -6.28 -4.92
N ARG A 296 21.06 -5.89 -4.59
CA ARG A 296 21.39 -5.37 -3.24
C ARG A 296 20.58 -4.13 -2.91
N ALA A 297 20.52 -3.16 -3.82
CA ALA A 297 19.73 -1.94 -3.63
C ALA A 297 18.23 -2.26 -3.47
N VAL A 298 17.70 -3.15 -4.31
CA VAL A 298 16.30 -3.57 -4.26
C VAL A 298 15.97 -4.32 -2.97
N ALA A 299 16.84 -5.21 -2.52
CA ALA A 299 16.66 -5.99 -1.31
C ALA A 299 16.71 -5.10 -0.05
N LEU A 300 17.64 -4.14 0.00
CA LEU A 300 17.76 -3.17 1.10
C LEU A 300 16.52 -2.29 1.19
N GLY A 301 16.08 -1.70 0.07
CA GLY A 301 14.88 -0.85 0.04
C GLY A 301 13.60 -1.62 0.38
N ASN A 302 13.49 -2.87 -0.10
CA ASN A 302 12.36 -3.74 0.27
C ASN A 302 12.39 -4.20 1.74
N GLY A 303 13.52 -4.07 2.44
CA GLY A 303 13.64 -4.39 3.85
C GLY A 303 12.90 -3.40 4.77
N GLY A 304 12.72 -2.15 4.33
CA GLY A 304 11.99 -1.13 5.09
C GLY A 304 10.93 -0.38 4.28
N THR A 305 10.22 -1.10 3.41
CA THR A 305 9.17 -0.54 2.55
C THR A 305 8.08 0.14 3.38
N MET A 306 7.68 -0.46 4.52
CA MET A 306 6.63 0.14 5.33
C MET A 306 7.12 1.40 6.03
N THR A 307 8.38 1.45 6.46
CA THR A 307 8.99 2.67 7.02
C THR A 307 9.00 3.79 5.99
N LEU A 308 9.47 3.53 4.77
CA LEU A 308 9.45 4.51 3.68
C LEU A 308 8.01 4.97 3.38
N TYR A 309 7.06 4.04 3.30
CA TYR A 309 5.65 4.34 3.04
C TYR A 309 4.99 5.17 4.15
N LEU A 310 5.24 4.89 5.43
CA LEU A 310 4.59 5.59 6.53
C LEU A 310 5.18 7.00 6.75
N TRP A 311 6.49 7.14 6.62
CA TRP A 311 7.20 8.34 7.07
C TRP A 311 7.50 9.36 5.98
N HIS A 312 7.21 9.07 4.71
CA HIS A 312 7.55 9.99 3.63
C HIS A 312 6.80 11.32 3.66
N ILE A 313 5.51 11.37 4.03
CA ILE A 313 4.79 12.65 4.15
C ILE A 313 5.37 13.51 5.28
N PRO A 314 5.60 12.99 6.51
CA PRO A 314 6.36 13.70 7.53
C PRO A 314 7.72 14.20 7.02
N ALA A 315 8.47 13.38 6.28
CA ALA A 315 9.76 13.77 5.73
C ALA A 315 9.63 14.88 4.65
N ILE A 316 8.58 14.86 3.82
CA ILE A 316 8.25 15.94 2.87
C ILE A 316 7.93 17.23 3.63
N ALA A 317 7.15 17.15 4.71
CA ALA A 317 6.83 18.30 5.55
C ALA A 317 8.11 18.90 6.15
N VAL A 318 8.98 18.08 6.75
CA VAL A 318 10.28 18.53 7.29
C VAL A 318 11.14 19.18 6.21
N ALA A 319 11.26 18.57 5.02
CA ALA A 319 12.03 19.14 3.92
C ALA A 319 11.45 20.47 3.43
N THR A 320 10.12 20.58 3.37
CA THR A 320 9.41 21.80 2.95
C THR A 320 9.62 22.92 3.96
N PHE A 321 9.42 22.67 5.25
CA PHE A 321 9.58 23.70 6.28
C PHE A 321 11.04 24.09 6.52
N ALA A 322 12.00 23.18 6.33
CA ALA A 322 13.42 23.50 6.38
C ALA A 322 13.83 24.46 5.26
N LEU A 323 13.31 24.26 4.04
CA LEU A 323 13.56 25.17 2.91
C LEU A 323 12.84 26.51 3.07
N HIS A 324 11.63 26.49 3.65
CA HIS A 324 10.91 27.71 4.01
C HIS A 324 11.68 28.57 5.00
N ALA A 325 12.29 27.96 6.02
CA ALA A 325 13.09 28.67 7.02
C ALA A 325 14.32 29.40 6.43
N VAL A 326 14.81 28.97 5.25
CA VAL A 326 15.90 29.64 4.53
C VAL A 326 15.42 30.45 3.31
N GLY A 327 14.09 30.65 3.17
CA GLY A 327 13.48 31.47 2.13
C GLY A 327 13.46 30.85 0.72
N VAL A 328 13.62 29.53 0.60
CA VAL A 328 13.71 28.81 -0.69
C VAL A 328 12.44 28.00 -0.96
N ASP A 329 11.30 28.68 -1.00
CA ASP A 329 10.01 28.04 -1.21
C ASP A 329 9.76 27.62 -2.66
N ALA A 330 9.29 26.37 -2.82
CA ALA A 330 8.78 25.82 -4.07
C ALA A 330 7.24 25.84 -4.06
N PHE A 331 6.66 27.05 -3.97
CA PHE A 331 5.20 27.25 -3.89
C PHE A 331 4.61 27.90 -5.15
N ASP A 332 5.12 29.06 -5.57
CA ASP A 332 4.62 29.76 -6.76
C ASP A 332 5.15 29.09 -8.03
N VAL A 333 4.25 28.46 -8.77
CA VAL A 333 4.54 27.73 -10.02
C VAL A 333 4.97 28.64 -11.18
N HIS A 334 4.64 29.93 -11.10
CA HIS A 334 4.98 30.92 -12.14
C HIS A 334 6.27 31.68 -11.81
N ALA A 335 6.84 31.48 -10.62
CA ALA A 335 8.09 32.13 -10.23
C ALA A 335 9.29 31.60 -11.03
N PRO A 336 10.26 32.48 -11.38
CA PRO A 336 11.49 32.05 -12.03
C PRO A 336 12.27 31.10 -11.11
N GLY A 337 12.70 29.97 -11.68
CA GLY A 337 13.45 28.95 -10.94
C GLY A 337 12.59 28.00 -10.09
N PHE A 338 11.25 28.03 -10.20
CA PHE A 338 10.35 27.11 -9.51
C PHE A 338 10.81 25.64 -9.62
N TRP A 339 11.08 25.16 -10.84
CA TRP A 339 11.53 23.80 -11.08
C TRP A 339 12.87 23.48 -10.41
N GLY A 340 13.78 24.46 -10.31
CA GLY A 340 15.05 24.33 -9.59
C GLY A 340 14.83 24.21 -8.09
N ARG A 341 13.93 25.01 -7.51
CA ARG A 341 13.55 24.91 -6.08
C ARG A 341 12.85 23.59 -5.78
N LEU A 342 11.99 23.12 -6.69
CA LEU A 342 11.32 21.83 -6.57
C LEU A 342 12.33 20.66 -6.61
N ALA A 343 13.32 20.72 -7.50
CA ALA A 343 14.41 19.75 -7.56
C ALA A 343 15.28 19.78 -6.29
N LEU A 344 15.58 20.97 -5.76
CA LEU A 344 16.27 21.13 -4.49
C LEU A 344 15.48 20.50 -3.34
N ARG A 345 14.17 20.73 -3.27
CA ARG A 345 13.29 20.08 -2.29
C ARG A 345 13.34 18.57 -2.39
N ALA A 346 13.29 18.01 -3.61
CA ALA A 346 13.42 16.57 -3.80
C ALA A 346 14.77 16.03 -3.30
N ALA A 347 15.87 16.78 -3.46
CA ALA A 347 17.18 16.40 -2.94
C ALA A 347 17.24 16.46 -1.41
N VAL A 348 16.74 17.54 -0.79
CA VAL A 348 16.64 17.66 0.68
C VAL A 348 15.76 16.55 1.25
N PHE A 349 14.61 16.31 0.62
CA PHE A 349 13.71 15.22 0.97
C PHE A 349 14.42 13.86 0.92
N ALA A 350 15.20 13.58 -0.12
CA ALA A 350 15.95 12.32 -0.22
C ALA A 350 16.92 12.13 0.96
N VAL A 351 17.59 13.21 1.41
CA VAL A 351 18.47 13.18 2.58
C VAL A 351 17.66 12.92 3.86
N VAL A 352 16.60 13.69 4.09
CA VAL A 352 15.73 13.55 5.27
C VAL A 352 15.12 12.15 5.35
N MET A 353 14.60 11.63 4.23
CA MET A 353 14.02 10.30 4.17
C MET A 353 15.08 9.21 4.37
N THR A 354 16.29 9.38 3.87
CA THR A 354 17.39 8.43 4.12
C THR A 354 17.73 8.38 5.62
N LEU A 355 17.83 9.54 6.28
CA LEU A 355 18.07 9.61 7.71
C LEU A 355 16.93 8.97 8.52
N ALA A 356 15.68 9.32 8.19
CA ALA A 356 14.50 8.72 8.82
C ALA A 356 14.45 7.20 8.61
N PHE A 357 14.78 6.71 7.42
CA PHE A 357 14.88 5.28 7.13
C PHE A 357 15.93 4.61 8.01
N LEU A 358 17.14 5.16 8.13
CA LEU A 358 18.20 4.59 8.95
C LEU A 358 17.83 4.55 10.44
N LEU A 359 17.16 5.59 10.94
CA LEU A 359 16.74 5.70 12.34
C LEU A 359 15.54 4.80 12.68
N LEU A 360 14.59 4.67 11.76
CA LEU A 360 13.29 4.03 12.02
C LEU A 360 13.17 2.60 11.49
N SER A 361 14.01 2.20 10.51
CA SER A 361 14.05 0.81 9.99
C SER A 361 14.22 -0.27 11.08
N PRO A 362 14.97 -0.03 12.18
CA PRO A 362 15.02 -0.99 13.29
C PRO A 362 13.64 -1.29 13.91
N LEU A 363 12.72 -0.32 13.91
CA LEU A 363 11.36 -0.50 14.46
C LEU A 363 10.51 -1.45 13.61
N GLU A 364 10.73 -1.49 12.29
CA GLU A 364 10.06 -2.43 11.38
C GLU A 364 10.52 -3.88 11.63
N HIS A 365 11.76 -4.05 12.07
CA HIS A 365 12.35 -5.37 12.35
C HIS A 365 12.17 -5.80 13.82
N ARG A 366 11.84 -4.87 14.72
CA ARG A 366 11.63 -5.14 16.14
C ARG A 366 10.35 -5.97 16.32
N ARG A 367 10.53 -7.25 16.65
CA ARG A 367 9.40 -8.15 16.93
C ARG A 367 8.61 -7.65 18.13
N LEU A 368 7.29 -7.60 17.98
CA LEU A 368 6.32 -7.33 19.03
C LEU A 368 5.87 -8.69 19.60
N PRO A 369 6.26 -9.07 20.84
CA PRO A 369 6.02 -10.42 21.35
C PRO A 369 4.56 -10.86 21.34
N TRP A 370 3.64 -9.93 21.65
CA TRP A 370 2.20 -10.18 21.66
C TRP A 370 1.61 -10.36 20.25
N TRP A 371 2.14 -9.60 19.27
CA TRP A 371 1.64 -9.54 17.92
C TRP A 371 2.22 -10.66 17.05
N ASP A 372 3.54 -10.89 17.11
CA ASP A 372 4.31 -11.72 16.18
C ASP A 372 4.38 -13.21 16.56
N ALA A 373 3.78 -13.64 17.68
CA ALA A 373 3.77 -15.05 18.04
C ALA A 373 2.99 -15.89 16.98
N SER A 374 3.35 -17.15 16.80
CA SER A 374 2.84 -17.99 15.70
C SER A 374 1.31 -18.13 15.73
N ALA A 375 0.66 -17.87 14.59
CA ALA A 375 -0.76 -18.13 14.37
C ALA A 375 -0.96 -19.55 13.82
N ARG A 376 -1.82 -20.36 14.46
CA ARG A 376 -2.01 -21.79 14.12
C ARG A 376 -3.48 -22.23 14.13
N ALA A 377 -4.42 -21.30 14.27
CA ALA A 377 -5.83 -21.64 14.30
C ALA A 377 -6.31 -22.29 12.99
N GLY A 378 -7.18 -23.28 13.12
CA GLY A 378 -7.94 -23.90 12.02
C GLY A 378 -9.45 -23.62 12.16
N GLY A 379 -10.23 -24.10 11.19
CA GLY A 379 -11.70 -24.07 11.24
C GLY A 379 -12.30 -22.67 11.39
N THR A 380 -13.37 -22.57 12.19
CA THR A 380 -14.13 -21.33 12.43
C THR A 380 -13.30 -20.21 13.05
N ARG A 381 -12.35 -20.55 13.93
CA ARG A 381 -11.41 -19.59 14.53
C ARG A 381 -10.50 -18.94 13.48
N SER A 382 -10.03 -19.72 12.52
CA SER A 382 -9.27 -19.16 11.40
C SER A 382 -10.12 -18.21 10.57
N ALA A 383 -11.36 -18.61 10.22
CA ALA A 383 -12.28 -17.75 9.48
C ALA A 383 -12.56 -16.43 10.22
N ALA A 384 -12.79 -16.49 11.53
CA ALA A 384 -12.96 -15.30 12.36
C ALA A 384 -11.71 -14.40 12.34
N ALA A 385 -10.50 -14.97 12.46
CA ALA A 385 -9.27 -14.19 12.38
C ALA A 385 -9.12 -13.44 11.04
N GLY A 386 -9.49 -14.09 9.93
CA GLY A 386 -9.50 -13.45 8.62
C GLY A 386 -10.57 -12.35 8.49
N ALA A 387 -11.80 -12.62 8.96
CA ALA A 387 -12.88 -11.64 8.95
C ALA A 387 -12.52 -10.39 9.76
N PHE A 388 -11.99 -10.55 10.98
CA PHE A 388 -11.54 -9.42 11.79
C PHE A 388 -10.31 -8.71 11.21
N THR A 389 -9.47 -9.39 10.43
CA THR A 389 -8.40 -8.73 9.65
C THR A 389 -8.98 -7.83 8.55
N CYS A 390 -10.06 -8.25 7.88
CA CYS A 390 -10.78 -7.39 6.94
C CYS A 390 -11.46 -6.21 7.64
N VAL A 391 -12.09 -6.44 8.81
CA VAL A 391 -12.68 -5.37 9.64
C VAL A 391 -11.60 -4.37 10.05
N ALA A 392 -10.41 -4.83 10.43
CA ALA A 392 -9.28 -3.95 10.71
C ALA A 392 -8.88 -3.11 9.48
N GLY A 393 -8.88 -3.71 8.28
CA GLY A 393 -8.65 -2.99 7.03
C GLY A 393 -9.69 -1.89 6.76
N VAL A 394 -10.98 -2.19 6.97
CA VAL A 394 -12.07 -1.21 6.86
C VAL A 394 -11.94 -0.11 7.91
N ALA A 395 -11.61 -0.45 9.15
CA ALA A 395 -11.39 0.53 10.22
C ALA A 395 -10.23 1.48 9.90
N VAL A 396 -9.13 0.97 9.31
CA VAL A 396 -8.02 1.80 8.83
C VAL A 396 -8.45 2.72 7.69
N LEU A 397 -9.27 2.23 6.76
CA LEU A 397 -9.80 3.04 5.67
C LEU A 397 -10.69 4.18 6.20
N LEU A 398 -11.55 3.90 7.19
CA LEU A 398 -12.36 4.93 7.85
C LEU A 398 -11.49 5.91 8.64
N MET A 399 -10.47 5.43 9.34
CA MET A 399 -9.51 6.28 10.05
C MET A 399 -8.76 7.20 9.08
N ALA A 400 -8.41 6.71 7.89
CA ALA A 400 -7.82 7.53 6.84
C ALA A 400 -8.78 8.58 6.27
N LYS A 401 -10.09 8.26 6.14
CA LYS A 401 -11.12 9.21 5.69
C LYS A 401 -11.37 10.32 6.72
N TYR A 402 -11.48 9.97 8.00
CA TYR A 402 -11.87 10.90 9.06
C TYR A 402 -10.68 11.54 9.80
N GLY A 403 -9.47 11.05 9.56
CA GLY A 403 -8.27 11.47 10.28
C GLY A 403 -8.28 11.06 11.76
N LEU A 404 -7.28 11.51 12.52
CA LEU A 404 -7.26 11.47 13.99
C LEU A 404 -7.81 12.78 14.58
N SER A 405 -8.90 13.28 14.00
CA SER A 405 -9.55 14.52 14.40
C SER A 405 -11.04 14.27 14.68
N GLY A 406 -11.42 14.35 15.96
CA GLY A 406 -12.81 14.16 16.37
C GLY A 406 -13.24 12.69 16.58
N VAL A 407 -14.48 12.52 17.02
CA VAL A 407 -14.99 11.25 17.56
C VAL A 407 -14.94 10.11 16.54
N GLN A 408 -15.24 10.38 15.27
CA GLN A 408 -15.26 9.37 14.21
C GLN A 408 -13.86 8.77 13.97
N GLY A 409 -12.85 9.63 13.91
CA GLY A 409 -11.45 9.24 13.76
C GLY A 409 -10.92 8.39 14.91
N TRP A 410 -11.14 8.86 16.15
CA TRP A 410 -10.76 8.12 17.36
C TRP A 410 -11.52 6.80 17.51
N SER A 411 -12.80 6.76 17.11
CA SER A 411 -13.60 5.54 17.09
C SER A 411 -13.06 4.54 16.07
N ALA A 412 -12.61 5.01 14.90
CA ALA A 412 -11.99 4.16 13.88
C ALA A 412 -10.66 3.58 14.36
N LEU A 413 -9.83 4.35 15.08
CA LEU A 413 -8.63 3.86 15.74
C LEU A 413 -8.97 2.78 16.78
N GLY A 414 -9.95 3.03 17.65
CA GLY A 414 -10.43 2.04 18.62
C GLY A 414 -10.93 0.76 17.95
N GLY A 415 -11.73 0.90 16.89
CA GLY A 415 -12.24 -0.21 16.09
C GLY A 415 -11.13 -1.02 15.43
N PHE A 416 -10.08 -0.36 14.92
CA PHE A 416 -8.88 -1.02 14.40
C PHE A 416 -8.18 -1.84 15.49
N LEU A 417 -7.91 -1.25 16.66
CA LEU A 417 -7.24 -1.93 17.77
C LEU A 417 -8.05 -3.14 18.26
N VAL A 418 -9.37 -2.99 18.40
CA VAL A 418 -10.27 -4.09 18.78
C VAL A 418 -10.25 -5.19 17.73
N ALA A 419 -10.45 -4.85 16.44
CA ALA A 419 -10.47 -5.83 15.36
C ALA A 419 -9.15 -6.62 15.27
N VAL A 420 -8.02 -5.94 15.39
CA VAL A 420 -6.70 -6.58 15.36
C VAL A 420 -6.47 -7.47 16.58
N THR A 421 -6.92 -7.05 17.76
CA THR A 421 -6.83 -7.84 18.99
C THR A 421 -7.71 -9.08 18.92
N VAL A 422 -8.95 -8.96 18.45
CA VAL A 422 -9.85 -10.10 18.26
C VAL A 422 -9.32 -11.04 17.19
N ALA A 423 -8.83 -10.51 16.05
CA ALA A 423 -8.18 -11.32 15.02
C ALA A 423 -7.02 -12.14 15.60
N ARG A 424 -6.20 -11.51 16.47
CA ARG A 424 -5.10 -12.16 17.17
C ARG A 424 -5.59 -13.28 18.09
N VAL A 425 -6.58 -13.02 18.93
CA VAL A 425 -7.15 -14.02 19.85
C VAL A 425 -7.73 -15.21 19.07
N CYS A 426 -8.41 -14.96 17.96
CA CYS A 426 -8.92 -16.01 17.08
C CYS A 426 -7.80 -16.80 16.38
N ALA A 427 -6.68 -16.17 16.04
CA ALA A 427 -5.56 -16.79 15.33
C ALA A 427 -4.66 -17.69 16.20
N VAL A 428 -4.72 -17.52 17.52
CA VAL A 428 -3.98 -18.32 18.50
C VAL A 428 -4.80 -19.55 18.90
N THR A 429 -4.19 -20.73 18.83
CA THR A 429 -4.76 -21.92 19.46
C THR A 429 -4.62 -21.77 20.96
N SER A 430 -5.75 -21.68 21.70
CA SER A 430 -5.72 -22.00 23.12
C SER A 430 -5.10 -23.39 23.23
N ARG A 431 -3.99 -23.52 23.96
CA ARG A 431 -3.50 -24.83 24.38
C ARG A 431 -4.65 -25.42 25.20
N SER A 432 -5.44 -26.31 24.62
CA SER A 432 -6.30 -27.16 25.42
C SER A 432 -5.36 -27.92 26.34
N SER A 433 -5.48 -27.63 27.62
CA SER A 433 -4.97 -28.40 28.73
C SER A 433 -5.49 -29.83 28.61
N THR A 434 -4.81 -30.65 27.82
CA THR A 434 -5.04 -32.09 27.75
C THR A 434 -3.73 -32.77 28.13
N THR A 435 -3.29 -32.54 29.36
CA THR A 435 -2.19 -33.28 29.99
C THR A 435 -2.51 -33.50 31.46
N SER A 436 -3.70 -34.04 31.73
CA SER A 436 -4.09 -34.52 33.06
C SER A 436 -5.14 -35.62 32.91
N ALA A 437 -4.76 -36.74 32.26
CA ALA A 437 -5.52 -37.99 32.32
C ALA A 437 -4.72 -39.27 31.94
N VAL A 438 -3.39 -39.22 31.80
CA VAL A 438 -2.57 -40.44 31.54
C VAL A 438 -1.70 -40.84 32.74
N GLN A 439 -1.65 -40.03 33.80
CA GLN A 439 -0.85 -40.31 35.00
C GLN A 439 -1.62 -41.02 36.13
N GLY A 440 -2.78 -41.63 35.83
CA GLY A 440 -3.62 -42.32 36.82
C GLY A 440 -3.70 -43.85 36.68
N ARG A 441 -2.91 -44.49 35.80
CA ARG A 441 -2.96 -45.95 35.59
C ARG A 441 -1.65 -46.70 35.89
N SER A 442 -0.76 -46.11 36.69
CA SER A 442 0.49 -46.75 37.13
C SER A 442 0.61 -46.83 38.66
N ALA A 443 -0.51 -46.97 39.36
CA ALA A 443 -0.52 -47.31 40.79
C ALA A 443 -1.86 -47.96 41.16
N ALA A 444 -1.99 -49.25 40.89
CA ALA A 444 -2.84 -50.21 41.60
C ALA A 444 -2.41 -51.62 41.21
#